data_AF-A0A640XLN0-F1
#
_entry.id   AF-A0A640XLN0-F1
#
_cell.length_a   1.000
_cell.length_b   1.000
_cell.length_c   1.000
_cell.angle_alpha   90.00
_cell.angle_beta   90.00
_cell.angle_gamma   90.00
#
_symmetry.space_group_name_H-M   'P 1'
#
loop_
_entity.id
_entity.type
_entity.pdbx_description
1 polymer ?
#
loop_
_entity_poly.entity_id
_entity_poly.type
_entity_poly.pdbx_seq_one_letter_code
_entity_poly.pdbx_strand_id
1 'polypeptide(L)'
;MPNEHEKNLVESLGLEYVHIPWADERAPTMTQIRMMLDTVKNSQGRVFQHCLRGIGRDMTMAVCYKIATHGVSASKFIAEVSKEAPRWESDQKHDVNTNEPVQFKLLREFEREWKGEKK
;
A
#
# COMPACT_ATOMS: atom_id res chain seq x y z
N MET A 1 10.09 -10.92 -11.27
CA MET A 1 10.68 -10.10 -12.33
C MET A 1 9.86 -8.83 -12.46
N PRO A 2 10.47 -7.65 -12.62
CA PRO A 2 9.74 -6.46 -13.07
C PRO A 2 9.02 -6.78 -14.38
N ASN A 3 7.83 -6.21 -14.58
CA ASN A 3 7.11 -6.37 -15.83
C ASN A 3 7.75 -5.43 -16.87
N GLU A 4 8.75 -5.92 -17.60
CA GLU A 4 9.45 -5.13 -18.64
C GLU A 4 8.49 -4.54 -19.67
N HIS A 5 7.38 -5.23 -19.96
CA HIS A 5 6.36 -4.71 -20.86
C HIS A 5 5.67 -3.45 -20.30
N GLU A 6 5.32 -3.47 -19.01
CA GLU A 6 4.70 -2.34 -18.33
C GLU A 6 5.63 -1.16 -18.21
N LYS A 7 6.89 -1.40 -17.83
CA LYS A 7 7.94 -0.37 -17.80
C LYS A 7 8.05 0.33 -19.15
N ASN A 8 8.24 -0.44 -20.22
CA ASN A 8 8.39 0.11 -21.58
C ASN A 8 7.14 0.88 -22.02
N LEU A 9 5.94 0.38 -21.69
CA LEU A 9 4.69 1.06 -22.02
C LEU A 9 4.59 2.43 -21.33
N VAL A 10 4.78 2.50 -20.02
CA VAL A 10 4.63 3.77 -19.28
C VAL A 10 5.73 4.77 -19.65
N GLU A 11 6.96 4.29 -19.86
CA GLU A 11 8.08 5.15 -20.30
C GLU A 11 7.83 5.69 -21.72
N SER A 12 7.23 4.92 -22.62
CA SER A 12 6.84 5.39 -23.96
C SER A 12 5.77 6.50 -23.94
N LEU A 13 5.02 6.59 -22.84
CA LEU A 13 4.02 7.64 -22.59
C LEU A 13 4.59 8.84 -21.83
N GLY A 14 5.89 8.85 -21.53
CA GLY A 14 6.57 9.91 -20.79
C GLY A 14 6.39 9.84 -19.26
N LEU A 15 5.96 8.70 -18.73
CA LEU A 15 5.88 8.46 -17.28
C LEU A 15 7.20 7.86 -16.77
N GLU A 16 7.55 8.17 -15.52
CA GLU A 16 8.64 7.51 -14.82
C GLU A 16 8.16 6.18 -14.22
N TYR A 17 8.89 5.09 -14.45
CA TYR A 17 8.59 3.79 -13.86
C TYR A 17 9.35 3.57 -12.55
N VAL A 18 8.60 3.35 -11.46
CA VAL A 18 9.16 3.01 -10.14
C VAL A 18 8.66 1.64 -9.72
N HIS A 19 9.59 0.73 -9.41
CA HIS A 19 9.27 -0.63 -8.96
C HIS A 19 9.61 -0.82 -7.49
N ILE A 20 8.57 -1.05 -6.67
CA ILE A 20 8.68 -1.34 -5.23
C ILE A 20 8.16 -2.77 -5.00
N PRO A 21 9.00 -3.82 -5.07
CA PRO A 21 8.54 -5.19 -4.97
C PRO A 21 8.30 -5.61 -3.52
N TRP A 22 7.14 -6.18 -3.22
CA TRP A 22 6.95 -7.05 -2.05
C TRP A 22 5.96 -8.18 -2.35
N ALA A 23 6.12 -9.27 -1.57
CA ALA A 23 5.30 -10.47 -1.70
C ALA A 23 3.84 -10.18 -1.34
N ASP A 24 2.92 -10.83 -2.04
CA ASP A 24 1.50 -10.74 -1.68
C ASP A 24 1.25 -11.32 -0.29
N GLU A 25 0.13 -10.91 0.34
CA GLU A 25 -0.26 -11.34 1.69
C GLU A 25 0.78 -11.03 2.79
N ARG A 26 1.77 -10.18 2.49
CA ARG A 26 2.80 -9.72 3.41
C ARG A 26 2.75 -8.21 3.55
N ALA A 27 3.22 -7.71 4.68
CA ALA A 27 3.39 -6.28 4.90
C ALA A 27 4.50 -5.74 4.00
N PRO A 28 4.36 -4.52 3.45
CA PRO A 28 5.52 -3.80 2.99
C PRO A 28 6.45 -3.50 4.19
N THR A 29 7.75 -3.52 3.95
CA THR A 29 8.75 -3.10 4.93
C THR A 29 8.77 -1.58 5.04
N MET A 30 9.29 -1.07 6.17
CA MET A 30 9.49 0.37 6.37
C MET A 30 10.33 1.01 5.26
N THR A 31 11.32 0.30 4.73
CA THR A 31 12.12 0.77 3.58
C THR A 31 11.26 0.94 2.33
N GLN A 32 10.39 -0.03 2.01
CA GLN A 32 9.49 0.05 0.86
C GLN A 32 8.48 1.19 1.00
N ILE A 33 7.99 1.43 2.22
CA ILE A 33 7.09 2.56 2.51
C ILE A 33 7.82 3.88 2.31
N ARG A 34 9.06 4.01 2.80
CA ARG A 34 9.89 5.21 2.57
C ARG A 34 10.16 5.44 1.09
N MET A 35 10.47 4.40 0.33
CA MET A 35 10.63 4.51 -1.13
C MET A 35 9.38 5.08 -1.80
N MET A 36 8.19 4.62 -1.41
CA MET A 36 6.93 5.16 -1.93
C MET A 36 6.72 6.63 -1.51
N LEU A 37 6.97 6.96 -0.24
CA LEU A 37 6.86 8.33 0.26
C LEU A 37 7.82 9.28 -0.49
N ASP A 38 9.06 8.86 -0.71
CA ASP A 38 10.05 9.63 -1.46
C ASP A 38 9.67 9.77 -2.93
N THR A 39 9.10 8.72 -3.54
CA THR A 39 8.57 8.77 -4.92
C THR A 39 7.47 9.83 -5.04
N VAL A 40 6.50 9.82 -4.11
CA VAL A 40 5.42 10.82 -4.12
C VAL A 40 5.95 12.22 -3.84
N LYS A 41 6.87 12.37 -2.89
CA LYS A 41 7.44 13.67 -2.51
C LYS A 41 8.26 14.30 -3.65
N ASN A 42 9.00 13.51 -4.41
CA ASN A 42 9.90 13.99 -5.45
C ASN A 42 9.22 14.11 -6.82
N SER A 43 8.05 13.49 -7.00
CA SER A 43 7.25 13.62 -8.21
C SER A 43 6.77 15.05 -8.44
N GLN A 44 6.95 15.56 -9.66
CA GLN A 44 6.40 16.86 -10.09
C GLN A 44 4.91 16.77 -10.48
N GLY A 45 4.36 15.57 -10.57
CA GLY A 45 3.01 15.31 -11.06
C GLY A 45 2.26 14.23 -10.28
N ARG A 46 1.21 13.68 -10.90
CA ARG A 46 0.40 12.61 -10.31
C ARG A 46 1.18 11.30 -10.31
N VAL A 47 1.16 10.62 -9.17
CA VAL A 47 1.69 9.25 -9.04
C VAL A 47 0.53 8.27 -9.16
N PHE A 48 0.69 7.29 -10.04
CA PHE A 48 -0.22 6.16 -10.18
C PHE A 48 0.45 4.93 -9.58
N GLN A 49 -0.28 4.18 -8.76
CA GLN A 49 0.16 2.89 -8.23
C GLN A 49 -0.85 1.82 -8.60
N HIS A 50 -0.36 0.59 -8.76
CA HIS A 50 -1.20 -0.59 -8.88
C HIS A 50 -0.42 -1.81 -8.40
N CYS A 51 -1.12 -2.92 -8.22
CA CYS A 51 -0.52 -4.24 -8.07
C CYS A 51 -1.00 -5.14 -9.22
N LEU A 52 -1.07 -6.46 -9.02
CA LEU A 52 -1.61 -7.35 -10.04
C LEU A 52 -3.13 -7.18 -10.25
N ARG A 53 -3.89 -7.06 -9.15
CA ARG A 53 -5.36 -6.98 -9.18
C ARG A 53 -5.92 -5.65 -8.69
N GLY A 54 -5.08 -4.75 -8.16
CA GLY A 54 -5.51 -3.48 -7.56
C GLY A 54 -6.35 -3.65 -6.28
N ILE A 55 -6.12 -4.72 -5.51
CA ILE A 55 -6.92 -5.03 -4.30
C ILE A 55 -6.05 -4.98 -3.04
N GLY A 56 -5.27 -6.03 -2.76
CA GLY A 56 -4.56 -6.14 -1.47
C GLY A 56 -3.38 -5.17 -1.32
N ARG A 57 -2.29 -5.43 -2.05
CA ARG A 57 -1.04 -4.66 -1.97
C ARG A 57 -1.21 -3.17 -2.29
N ASP A 58 -1.97 -2.86 -3.32
CA ASP A 58 -2.20 -1.48 -3.77
C ASP A 58 -2.89 -0.64 -2.69
N MET A 59 -4.02 -1.13 -2.17
CA MET A 59 -4.72 -0.46 -1.07
C MET A 59 -3.90 -0.42 0.20
N THR A 60 -3.18 -1.48 0.55
CA THR A 60 -2.28 -1.50 1.72
C THR A 60 -1.26 -0.35 1.64
N MET A 61 -0.63 -0.15 0.49
CA MET A 61 0.31 0.96 0.30
C MET A 61 -0.38 2.33 0.37
N ALA A 62 -1.58 2.46 -0.20
CA ALA A 62 -2.39 3.68 -0.10
C ALA A 62 -2.70 4.06 1.36
N VAL A 63 -3.02 3.07 2.21
CA VAL A 63 -3.29 3.31 3.62
C VAL A 63 -2.01 3.68 4.37
N CYS A 64 -0.90 2.98 4.13
CA CYS A 64 0.41 3.36 4.69
C CYS A 64 0.77 4.82 4.35
N TYR A 65 0.52 5.25 3.10
CA TYR A 65 0.68 6.65 2.69
C TYR A 65 -0.16 7.60 3.54
N LYS A 66 -1.47 7.34 3.67
CA LYS A 66 -2.40 8.20 4.42
C LYS A 66 -2.06 8.29 5.91
N ILE A 67 -1.70 7.17 6.53
CA ILE A 67 -1.20 7.14 7.91
C ILE A 67 0.06 8.03 8.01
N ALA A 68 1.03 7.83 7.11
CA ALA A 68 2.33 8.49 7.19
C ALA A 68 2.27 10.01 6.96
N THR A 69 1.37 10.47 6.09
CA THR A 69 1.29 11.87 5.64
C THR A 69 0.16 12.66 6.29
N HIS A 70 -0.94 12.01 6.70
CA HIS A 70 -2.13 12.67 7.24
C HIS A 70 -2.46 12.22 8.68
N GLY A 71 -1.71 11.27 9.25
CA GLY A 71 -1.94 10.79 10.62
C GLY A 71 -3.26 10.04 10.80
N VAL A 72 -3.82 9.51 9.71
CA VAL A 72 -5.06 8.71 9.75
C VAL A 72 -4.85 7.46 10.59
N SER A 73 -5.88 7.05 11.35
CA SER A 73 -5.85 5.78 12.08
C SER A 73 -6.13 4.60 11.14
N ALA A 74 -5.30 3.55 11.21
CA ALA A 74 -5.47 2.35 10.41
C ALA A 74 -6.86 1.73 10.64
N SER A 75 -7.24 1.53 11.91
CA SER A 75 -8.53 0.92 12.26
C SER A 75 -9.74 1.71 11.75
N LYS A 76 -9.69 3.05 11.85
CA LYS A 76 -10.76 3.90 11.34
C LYS A 76 -10.88 3.81 9.82
N PHE A 77 -9.74 3.89 9.13
CA PHE A 77 -9.73 3.82 7.67
C PHE A 77 -10.21 2.46 7.14
N ILE A 78 -9.79 1.36 7.77
CA ILE A 78 -10.27 0.02 7.45
C ILE A 78 -11.80 -0.03 7.58
N ALA A 79 -12.35 0.42 8.71
CA ALA A 79 -13.80 0.38 8.97
C ALA A 79 -14.62 1.25 8.00
N GLU A 80 -14.07 2.37 7.54
CA GLU A 80 -14.71 3.26 6.55
C GLU A 80 -14.64 2.66 5.15
N VAL A 81 -13.43 2.28 4.70
CA VAL A 81 -13.19 1.87 3.32
C VAL A 81 -13.66 0.45 3.02
N SER A 82 -13.66 -0.47 4.00
CA SER A 82 -14.26 -1.81 3.81
C SER A 82 -15.73 -1.74 3.35
N LYS A 83 -16.46 -0.67 3.71
CA LYS A 83 -17.86 -0.48 3.27
C LYS A 83 -17.96 -0.09 1.78
N GLU A 84 -17.01 0.69 1.30
CA GLU A 84 -16.98 1.22 -0.07
C GLU A 84 -16.25 0.27 -1.03
N ALA A 85 -15.29 -0.50 -0.52
CA ALA A 85 -14.47 -1.45 -1.25
C ALA A 85 -14.59 -2.86 -0.64
N PRO A 86 -15.76 -3.52 -0.73
CA PRO A 86 -16.01 -4.81 -0.08
C PRO A 86 -15.04 -5.92 -0.54
N ARG A 87 -14.56 -5.85 -1.79
CA ARG A 87 -13.55 -6.78 -2.32
C ARG A 87 -12.18 -6.63 -1.68
N TRP A 88 -11.87 -5.46 -1.10
CA TRP A 88 -10.64 -5.29 -0.36
C TRP A 88 -10.60 -6.23 0.83
N GLU A 89 -11.72 -6.43 1.52
CA GLU A 89 -11.81 -7.40 2.61
C GLU A 89 -11.96 -8.83 2.09
N SER A 90 -12.95 -9.10 1.22
CA SER A 90 -13.32 -10.47 0.84
C SER A 90 -12.26 -11.23 0.04
N ASP A 91 -11.49 -10.55 -0.81
CA ASP A 91 -10.57 -11.21 -1.74
C ASP A 91 -9.17 -11.41 -1.15
N GLN A 92 -8.96 -10.95 0.09
CA GLN A 92 -7.71 -11.14 0.80
C GLN A 92 -7.68 -12.47 1.56
N LYS A 93 -6.45 -12.94 1.84
CA LYS A 93 -6.26 -14.01 2.80
C LYS A 93 -6.60 -13.54 4.20
N HIS A 94 -7.44 -14.32 4.87
CA HIS A 94 -7.84 -14.08 6.24
C HIS A 94 -6.94 -14.87 7.20
N ASP A 95 -6.65 -14.27 8.35
CA ASP A 95 -6.02 -14.97 9.47
C ASP A 95 -6.98 -16.04 10.00
N VAL A 96 -6.47 -17.25 10.20
CA VAL A 96 -7.28 -18.41 10.59
C VAL A 96 -7.90 -18.29 11.99
N ASN A 97 -7.35 -17.43 12.85
CA ASN A 97 -7.81 -17.28 14.23
C ASN A 97 -8.77 -16.09 14.38
N THR A 98 -8.50 -14.98 13.69
CA THR A 98 -9.32 -13.76 13.83
C THR A 98 -10.38 -13.62 12.74
N ASN A 99 -10.26 -14.39 11.64
CA ASN A 99 -11.08 -14.23 10.44
C ASN A 99 -11.08 -12.78 9.92
N GLU A 100 -9.94 -12.08 10.04
CA GLU A 100 -9.72 -10.77 9.44
C GLU A 100 -8.65 -10.88 8.35
N PRO A 101 -8.68 -10.03 7.30
CA PRO A 101 -7.59 -9.94 6.33
C PRO A 101 -6.23 -9.72 7.01
N VAL A 102 -5.23 -10.52 6.62
CA VAL A 102 -3.89 -10.46 7.21
C VAL A 102 -3.29 -9.04 7.10
N GLN A 103 -3.56 -8.32 6.00
CA GLN A 103 -3.03 -6.97 5.82
C GLN A 103 -3.63 -5.93 6.78
N PHE A 104 -4.83 -6.14 7.33
CA PHE A 104 -5.44 -5.20 8.28
C PHE A 104 -4.68 -5.17 9.60
N LYS A 105 -4.27 -6.34 10.08
CA LYS A 105 -3.36 -6.44 11.24
C LYS A 105 -2.05 -5.71 10.97
N LEU A 106 -1.47 -5.91 9.79
CA LEU A 106 -0.19 -5.30 9.41
C LEU A 106 -0.27 -3.77 9.31
N LEU A 107 -1.39 -3.21 8.85
CA LEU A 107 -1.61 -1.76 8.84
C LEU A 107 -1.60 -1.16 10.24
N ARG A 108 -2.21 -1.85 11.21
CA ARG A 108 -2.22 -1.42 12.63
C ARG A 108 -0.83 -1.53 13.26
N GLU A 109 -0.05 -2.55 12.90
CA GLU A 109 1.34 -2.70 13.32
C GLU A 109 2.23 -1.58 12.75
N PHE A 110 2.09 -1.30 11.44
CA PHE A 110 2.76 -0.19 10.78
C PHE A 110 2.45 1.16 11.44
N GLU A 111 1.17 1.45 11.72
CA GLU A 111 0.77 2.71 12.38
C GLU A 111 1.51 2.89 13.72
N ARG A 112 1.62 1.83 14.52
CA ARG A 112 2.32 1.84 15.80
C ARG A 112 3.81 2.09 15.63
N GLU A 113 4.46 1.41 14.70
CA GLU A 113 5.89 1.55 14.40
C GLU A 113 6.21 2.96 13.87
N TRP A 114 5.44 3.45 12.90
CA TRP A 114 5.60 4.79 12.32
C TRP A 114 5.45 5.90 13.37
N LYS A 115 4.46 5.78 14.27
CA LYS A 115 4.29 6.73 15.38
C LYS A 115 5.42 6.63 16.40
N GLY A 116 6.02 5.47 16.58
CA GLY A 116 7.18 5.26 17.45
C GLY A 116 8.45 5.96 16.92
N GLU A 117 8.69 5.94 15.61
CA GLU A 117 9.83 6.62 14.99
C GLU A 117 9.73 8.16 15.00
N LYS A 118 8.51 8.70 15.14
CA LYS A 118 8.22 10.14 15.16
C LYS A 118 8.33 10.79 16.55
N LYS A 119 8.52 9.99 17.61
CA LYS A 119 8.72 10.46 18.99
C LYS A 119 10.19 10.68 19.29
#